data_AF-A0AAV0WDV8-F1
#
_entry.id   AF-A0AAV0WDV8-F1
#
_cell.length_a   1.000
_cell.length_b   1.000
_cell.length_c   1.000
_cell.angle_alpha   90.00
_cell.angle_beta   90.00
_cell.angle_gamma   90.00
#
_symmetry.space_group_name_H-M   'P 1'
#
loop_
_entity.id
_entity.type
_entity.pdbx_description
1 polymer ?
#
loop_
_entity_poly.entity_id
_entity_poly.type
_entity_poly.pdbx_seq_one_letter_code
_entity_poly.pdbx_strand_id
1 'polypeptide(L)'
;MVRIGRSPYEAMFGCTARTGLLSIGLPNDEINSLRTEEDVEELLKQMQETGLHDSKQNIEQVISPISEQQENMMDTDTNLRKCERCFIFLEADNESTNCMNCQRHEQIQNERHKSSECLKKQAKKMMTISNKKFTPLEVGTTVKVSIPDVDRARGSPRNLLAVITQVEDDLYKLGTENGIIKHLYTRSQIDPCKECFVDLVSVNTEKEITLREAAGFSSVTGSQGYKRCNCKLKCRTNKCICRLEGILLCNSKCHNSMPCENK
;
A
#
# COMPACT_ATOMS: atom_id res chain seq x y z
N MET A 1 7.21 -2.81 -11.99
CA MET A 1 7.52 -3.31 -10.63
C MET A 1 8.47 -2.33 -9.95
N VAL A 2 8.11 -1.80 -8.79
CA VAL A 2 8.97 -0.91 -7.99
C VAL A 2 10.10 -1.78 -7.40
N ARG A 3 11.36 -1.38 -7.58
CA ARG A 3 12.55 -2.12 -7.14
C ARG A 3 13.42 -1.19 -6.32
N ILE A 4 13.52 -1.48 -5.03
CA ILE A 4 14.40 -0.79 -4.07
C ILE A 4 15.86 -1.28 -4.14
N GLY A 5 16.17 -2.25 -5.02
CA GLY A 5 17.51 -2.80 -5.21
C GLY A 5 17.98 -3.77 -4.12
N ARG A 6 17.09 -4.17 -3.21
CA ARG A 6 17.34 -5.06 -2.07
C ARG A 6 16.04 -5.74 -1.61
N SER A 7 16.10 -6.67 -0.67
CA SER A 7 14.89 -7.31 -0.13
C SER A 7 14.10 -6.37 0.81
N PRO A 8 12.76 -6.53 0.95
CA PRO A 8 11.99 -5.77 1.93
C PRO A 8 12.50 -5.93 3.36
N TYR A 9 12.94 -7.13 3.72
CA TYR A 9 13.54 -7.42 5.02
C TYR A 9 14.82 -6.60 5.24
N GLU A 10 15.73 -6.65 4.28
CA GLU A 10 17.01 -5.93 4.35
C GLU A 10 16.83 -4.41 4.40
N ALA A 11 15.85 -3.88 3.66
CA ALA A 11 15.48 -2.47 3.74
C ALA A 11 14.96 -2.06 5.14
N MET A 12 14.31 -2.97 5.86
CA MET A 12 13.71 -2.71 7.17
C MET A 12 14.64 -2.95 8.34
N PHE A 13 15.50 -3.96 8.24
CA PHE A 13 16.33 -4.47 9.35
C PHE A 13 17.84 -4.28 9.11
N GLY A 14 18.24 -3.73 7.97
CA GLY A 14 19.64 -3.41 7.68
C GLY A 14 20.55 -4.63 7.51
N CYS A 15 19.99 -5.83 7.48
CA CYS A 15 20.70 -7.09 7.29
C CYS A 15 19.87 -8.04 6.43
N THR A 16 20.52 -9.03 5.84
CA THR A 16 19.82 -10.09 5.13
C THR A 16 18.99 -10.93 6.10
N ALA A 17 17.87 -11.46 5.62
CA ALA A 17 17.04 -12.34 6.43
C ALA A 17 17.86 -13.57 6.84
N ARG A 18 18.04 -13.75 8.15
CA ARG A 18 18.66 -14.95 8.70
C ARG A 18 17.66 -16.09 8.57
N THR A 19 18.10 -17.20 7.99
CA THR A 19 17.28 -18.41 7.79
C THR A 19 17.94 -19.60 8.47
N GLY A 20 17.14 -20.50 9.06
CA GLY A 20 17.64 -21.69 9.74
C GLY A 20 18.27 -21.37 11.10
N LEU A 21 19.38 -22.02 11.44
CA LEU A 21 20.05 -21.86 12.74
C LEU A 21 20.57 -20.43 13.00
N LEU A 22 20.85 -19.66 11.93
CA LEU A 22 21.21 -18.24 12.02
C LEU A 22 20.10 -17.38 12.65
N SER A 23 18.84 -17.82 12.56
CA SER A 23 17.69 -17.13 13.13
C SER A 23 17.61 -17.25 14.65
N ILE A 24 18.29 -18.22 15.25
CA ILE A 24 18.26 -18.52 16.70
C ILE A 24 19.20 -17.56 17.49
N GLY A 25 19.99 -16.75 16.78
CA GLY A 25 20.87 -15.77 17.40
C GLY A 25 22.23 -16.34 17.85
N LEU A 26 22.53 -17.58 17.48
CA LEU A 26 23.83 -18.21 17.72
C LEU A 26 24.93 -17.50 16.91
N PRO A 27 26.16 -17.36 17.47
CA PRO A 27 27.32 -16.89 16.74
C PRO A 27 27.57 -17.73 15.48
N ASN A 28 28.06 -17.09 14.41
CA ASN A 28 28.35 -17.79 13.15
C ASN A 28 29.38 -18.90 13.33
N ASP A 29 30.33 -18.73 14.26
CA ASP A 29 31.40 -19.70 14.50
C ASP A 29 30.86 -20.98 15.14
N GLU A 30 29.89 -20.87 16.05
CA GLU A 30 29.19 -22.01 16.65
C GLU A 30 28.36 -22.74 15.59
N ILE A 31 27.65 -22.01 14.72
CA ILE A 31 26.86 -22.63 13.64
C ILE A 31 27.77 -23.35 12.64
N ASN A 32 28.93 -22.77 12.30
CA ASN A 32 29.90 -23.37 11.37
C ASN A 32 30.59 -24.62 11.95
N SER A 33 30.55 -24.80 13.28
CA SER A 33 31.14 -25.93 13.97
C SER A 33 30.25 -27.18 13.98
N LEU A 34 28.95 -27.01 13.70
CA LEU A 34 27.96 -28.10 13.67
C LEU A 34 28.13 -28.96 12.42
N ARG A 35 28.37 -30.25 12.63
CA ARG A 35 28.58 -31.23 11.55
C ARG A 35 27.54 -32.34 11.53
N THR A 36 26.94 -32.68 12.68
CA THR A 36 25.95 -33.75 12.82
C THR A 36 24.68 -33.27 13.54
N GLU A 37 23.61 -34.07 13.47
CA GLU A 37 22.36 -33.81 14.17
C GLU A 37 22.53 -33.87 15.70
N GLU A 38 23.43 -34.73 16.18
CA GLU A 38 23.79 -34.87 17.59
C GLU A 38 24.38 -33.56 18.16
N ASP A 39 25.22 -32.86 17.38
CA ASP A 39 25.78 -31.55 17.78
C ASP A 39 24.68 -30.50 18.00
N VAL A 40 23.58 -30.57 17.23
CA VAL A 40 22.43 -29.66 17.36
C VAL A 40 21.62 -29.97 18.61
N GLU A 41 21.43 -31.25 18.92
CA GLU A 41 20.72 -31.68 20.13
C GLU A 41 21.47 -31.26 21.40
N GLU A 42 22.80 -31.37 21.39
CA GLU A 42 23.64 -30.95 22.52
C GLU A 42 23.57 -29.43 22.74
N LEU A 43 23.63 -28.64 21.67
CA LEU A 43 23.42 -27.19 21.75
C LEU A 43 22.04 -26.82 22.28
N LEU A 44 20.97 -27.47 21.81
CA LEU A 44 19.61 -27.20 22.27
C LEU A 44 19.45 -27.50 23.76
N LYS A 45 20.13 -28.54 24.24
CA LYS A 45 20.14 -28.91 25.66
C LYS A 45 20.92 -27.90 26.50
N GLN A 46 22.08 -27.45 26.02
CA GLN A 46 22.86 -26.38 26.65
C GLN A 46 22.09 -25.06 26.73
N MET A 47 21.30 -24.73 25.71
CA MET A 47 20.43 -23.55 25.70
C MET A 47 19.26 -23.65 26.70
N GLN A 48 18.72 -24.84 26.95
CA GLN A 48 17.67 -25.07 27.94
C GLN A 48 18.21 -25.00 29.38
N GLU A 49 19.44 -25.45 29.60
CA GLU A 49 20.10 -25.47 30.91
C GLU A 49 20.60 -24.07 31.35
N THR A 50 20.86 -23.16 30.42
CA THR A 50 21.36 -21.79 30.70
C THR A 50 20.26 -20.73 30.87
N GLY A 51 18.98 -21.07 30.74
CA GLY A 51 17.88 -20.22 31.17
C GLY A 51 17.57 -18.99 30.30
N LEU A 52 17.85 -19.01 28.99
CA LEU A 52 17.26 -18.06 28.05
C LEU A 52 15.85 -18.53 27.66
N HIS A 53 14.89 -18.21 28.52
CA HIS A 53 13.48 -18.40 28.24
C HIS A 53 13.09 -17.67 26.95
N ASP A 54 12.47 -18.44 26.05
CA ASP A 54 11.77 -18.04 24.82
C ASP A 54 11.10 -16.66 24.96
N SER A 55 11.83 -15.60 24.64
CA SER A 55 11.26 -14.29 24.46
C SER A 55 10.61 -14.28 23.08
N LYS A 56 9.39 -14.84 23.03
CA LYS A 56 8.35 -14.32 22.14
C LYS A 56 8.17 -12.84 22.49
N GLN A 57 9.02 -11.98 21.95
CA GLN A 57 8.79 -10.54 21.93
C GLN A 57 7.61 -10.31 21.00
N ASN A 58 6.42 -10.42 21.59
CA ASN A 58 5.24 -9.72 21.16
C ASN A 58 5.64 -8.25 21.02
N ILE A 59 5.68 -7.78 19.77
CA ILE A 59 5.83 -6.36 19.44
C ILE A 59 4.47 -5.74 19.74
N GLU A 60 4.18 -5.43 21.00
CA GLU A 60 3.16 -4.45 21.35
C GLU A 60 3.25 -4.09 22.84
N GLN A 61 3.39 -2.79 23.10
CA GLN A 61 3.41 -2.10 24.41
C GLN A 61 4.74 -2.29 25.17
N VAL A 62 5.49 -1.26 25.57
CA VAL A 62 5.07 -0.11 26.39
C VAL A 62 6.02 1.08 26.14
N ILE A 63 5.43 2.26 25.89
CA ILE A 63 6.06 3.56 26.09
C ILE A 63 5.78 3.96 27.55
N SER A 64 6.81 4.31 28.32
CA SER A 64 6.89 5.44 29.29
C SER A 64 7.95 5.18 30.38
N PRO A 65 8.48 6.26 31.01
CA PRO A 65 9.87 6.36 31.46
C PRO A 65 10.03 5.92 32.92
N ILE A 66 11.15 5.31 33.25
CA ILE A 66 11.51 5.08 34.66
C ILE A 66 12.75 5.91 34.98
N SER A 67 12.44 6.97 35.73
CA SER A 67 13.32 7.78 36.57
C SER A 67 13.97 6.94 37.67
N GLU A 68 15.23 7.29 37.95
CA GLU A 68 15.92 7.33 39.26
C GLU A 68 15.48 6.32 40.33
N GLN A 69 16.38 5.39 40.66
CA GLN A 69 17.07 5.31 41.96
C GLN A 69 17.74 3.94 42.09
N GLN A 70 19.07 3.92 42.20
CA GLN A 70 19.79 3.25 43.30
C GLN A 70 21.29 3.48 43.12
N GLU A 71 21.81 4.40 43.91
CA GLU A 71 23.24 4.50 44.21
C GLU A 71 23.65 3.42 45.22
N ASN A 72 24.91 3.02 45.08
CA ASN A 72 25.84 2.42 46.06
C ASN A 72 25.97 0.89 46.11
N MET A 73 27.00 0.40 45.40
CA MET A 73 28.14 -0.34 45.99
C MET A 73 29.36 -0.28 45.05
N MET A 74 30.45 0.38 45.46
CA MET A 74 31.84 0.18 44.98
C MET A 74 32.37 -1.12 45.61
N ASP A 75 33.28 -1.94 45.07
CA ASP A 75 34.51 -1.75 44.29
C ASP A 75 34.83 -3.10 43.61
N THR A 76 35.39 -3.21 42.39
CA THR A 76 36.85 -3.20 42.13
C THR A 76 37.08 -3.44 40.62
N ASP A 77 38.18 -2.88 40.09
CA ASP A 77 38.62 -2.86 38.70
C ASP A 77 38.25 -4.05 37.79
N THR A 78 37.41 -3.77 36.80
CA THR A 78 37.45 -4.42 35.48
C THR A 78 37.06 -3.37 34.46
N ASN A 79 37.89 -3.17 33.43
CA ASN A 79 37.70 -2.16 32.39
C ASN A 79 36.29 -2.23 31.80
N LEU A 80 35.39 -1.33 32.24
CA LEU A 80 33.99 -1.34 31.85
C LEU A 80 33.66 -0.02 31.15
N ARG A 81 33.62 -0.05 29.81
CA ARG A 81 33.37 1.13 28.97
C ARG A 81 31.86 1.38 28.86
N LYS A 82 31.41 2.62 28.98
CA LYS A 82 29.98 2.97 28.74
C LYS A 82 29.73 3.26 27.27
N CYS A 83 28.63 2.74 26.72
CA CYS A 83 28.13 3.15 25.41
C CYS A 83 27.70 4.62 25.44
N GLU A 84 28.18 5.45 24.51
CA GLU A 84 27.84 6.89 24.45
C GLU A 84 26.36 7.15 24.12
N ARG A 85 25.66 6.18 23.54
CA ARG A 85 24.27 6.33 23.09
C ARG A 85 23.23 5.83 24.10
N CYS A 86 23.50 4.72 24.78
CA CYS A 86 22.53 4.08 25.69
C CYS A 86 23.04 3.90 27.12
N PHE A 87 24.26 4.33 27.42
CA PHE A 87 24.88 4.30 28.75
C PHE A 87 25.02 2.91 29.40
N ILE A 88 24.76 1.85 28.64
CA ILE A 88 24.99 0.47 29.08
C ILE A 88 26.50 0.22 29.13
N PHE A 89 26.91 -0.50 30.18
CA PHE A 89 28.27 -0.95 30.42
C PHE A 89 28.65 -2.07 29.44
N LEU A 90 29.84 -1.97 28.85
CA LEU A 90 30.42 -2.88 27.87
C LEU A 90 31.78 -3.37 28.35
N GLU A 91 32.05 -4.65 28.12
CA GLU A 91 33.37 -5.25 28.31
C GLU A 91 34.37 -4.60 27.34
N ALA A 92 35.56 -4.23 27.84
CA ALA A 92 36.51 -3.34 27.16
C ALA A 92 37.36 -3.99 26.05
N ASP A 93 36.85 -5.01 25.36
CA ASP A 93 37.61 -5.74 24.34
C ASP A 93 37.35 -5.21 22.92
N ASN A 94 36.54 -4.15 22.76
CA ASN A 94 36.21 -3.56 21.46
C ASN A 94 36.50 -2.05 21.41
N GLU A 95 37.26 -1.62 20.39
CA GLU A 95 37.60 -0.22 20.11
C GLU A 95 36.35 0.66 19.86
N SER A 96 35.18 0.06 19.60
CA SER A 96 33.94 0.78 19.30
C SER A 96 33.34 1.50 20.53
N THR A 97 33.04 2.79 20.37
CA THR A 97 32.32 3.65 21.34
C THR A 97 30.86 3.25 21.58
N ASN A 98 30.24 2.57 20.62
CA ASN A 98 28.82 2.21 20.65
C ASN A 98 28.64 0.71 20.86
N CYS A 99 27.61 0.30 21.62
CA CYS A 99 27.26 -1.11 21.77
C CYS A 99 26.72 -1.70 20.45
N MET A 100 26.77 -3.03 20.34
CA MET A 100 26.25 -3.77 19.16
C MET A 100 24.80 -3.43 18.81
N ASN A 101 23.94 -3.18 19.80
CA ASN A 101 22.55 -2.80 19.55
C ASN A 101 22.42 -1.38 18.99
N CYS A 102 23.20 -0.42 19.49
CA CYS A 102 23.20 0.95 18.98
C CYS A 102 23.81 1.03 17.57
N GLN A 103 24.88 0.28 17.30
CA GLN A 103 25.46 0.18 15.97
C GLN A 103 24.49 -0.47 14.98
N ARG A 104 23.80 -1.54 15.39
CA ARG A 104 22.75 -2.18 14.57
C ARG A 104 21.60 -1.21 14.31
N HIS A 105 21.17 -0.44 15.31
CA HIS A 105 20.10 0.54 15.14
C HIS A 105 20.47 1.63 14.13
N GLU A 106 21.70 2.13 14.17
CA GLU A 106 22.21 3.10 13.20
C GLU A 106 22.30 2.53 11.78
N GLN A 107 22.74 1.28 11.63
CA GLN A 107 22.72 0.57 10.35
C GLN A 107 21.28 0.44 9.80
N ILE A 108 20.31 0.07 10.65
CA ILE A 108 18.90 -0.01 10.26
C ILE A 108 18.39 1.34 9.76
N GLN A 109 18.66 2.43 10.50
CA GLN A 109 18.23 3.76 10.09
C GLN A 109 18.85 4.18 8.75
N ASN A 110 20.14 3.93 8.56
CA ASN A 110 20.84 4.21 7.32
C ASN A 110 20.27 3.43 6.13
N GLU A 111 19.98 2.13 6.30
CA GLU A 111 19.38 1.33 5.22
C GLU A 111 17.93 1.72 4.93
N ARG A 112 17.15 2.11 5.94
CA ARG A 112 15.81 2.68 5.72
C ARG A 112 15.87 4.00 4.95
N HIS A 113 16.82 4.87 5.29
CA HIS A 113 17.03 6.14 4.58
C HIS A 113 17.39 5.89 3.10
N LYS A 114 18.40 5.04 2.83
CA LYS A 114 18.79 4.66 1.47
C LYS A 114 17.62 4.08 0.67
N SER A 115 16.80 3.24 1.30
CA SER A 115 15.62 2.64 0.66
C SER A 115 14.59 3.71 0.26
N SER A 116 14.34 4.68 1.14
CA SER A 116 13.47 5.83 0.86
C SER A 116 13.99 6.66 -0.32
N GLU A 117 15.30 6.92 -0.39
CA GLU A 117 15.90 7.62 -1.53
C GLU A 117 15.77 6.85 -2.84
N CYS A 118 15.96 5.53 -2.83
CA CYS A 118 15.76 4.68 -4.00
C CYS A 118 14.31 4.74 -4.51
N LEU A 119 13.33 4.71 -3.60
CA LEU A 119 11.91 4.89 -3.94
C LEU A 119 11.66 6.26 -4.57
N LYS A 120 12.22 7.35 -4.01
CA LYS A 120 12.12 8.71 -4.58
C LYS A 120 12.74 8.77 -5.98
N LYS A 121 13.93 8.20 -6.17
CA LYS A 121 14.61 8.12 -7.48
C LYS A 121 13.75 7.34 -8.49
N GLN A 122 13.13 6.24 -8.06
CA GLN A 122 12.26 5.46 -8.92
C GLN A 122 10.97 6.18 -9.28
N ALA A 123 10.32 6.86 -8.32
CA ALA A 123 9.16 7.69 -8.58
C ALA A 123 9.46 8.77 -9.63
N LYS A 124 10.60 9.47 -9.49
CA LYS A 124 11.07 10.43 -10.50
C LYS A 124 11.24 9.78 -11.88
N LYS A 125 11.90 8.61 -11.95
CA LYS A 125 12.04 7.86 -13.22
C LYS A 125 10.67 7.50 -13.82
N MET A 126 9.74 7.00 -13.02
CA MET A 126 8.38 6.68 -13.48
C MET A 126 7.66 7.90 -14.05
N MET A 127 7.76 9.06 -13.39
CA MET A 127 7.21 10.31 -13.91
C MET A 127 7.84 10.72 -15.23
N THR A 128 9.17 10.69 -15.34
CA THR A 128 9.85 11.03 -16.62
C THR A 128 9.46 10.11 -17.76
N ILE A 129 9.26 8.82 -17.50
CA ILE A 129 8.81 7.85 -18.52
C ILE A 129 7.37 8.13 -18.93
N SER A 130 6.50 8.43 -17.96
CA SER A 130 5.10 8.80 -18.22
C SER A 130 5.00 10.06 -19.08
N ASN A 131 5.71 11.12 -18.70
CA ASN A 131 5.68 12.40 -19.41
C ASN A 131 6.30 12.31 -20.82
N LYS A 132 7.25 11.38 -21.04
CA LYS A 132 7.74 11.07 -22.39
C LYS A 132 6.71 10.34 -23.24
N LYS A 133 5.89 9.48 -22.63
CA LYS A 133 4.90 8.67 -23.33
C LYS A 133 3.64 9.45 -23.68
N PHE A 134 3.22 10.35 -22.80
CA PHE A 134 1.99 11.12 -22.97
C PHE A 134 2.31 12.61 -23.06
N THR A 135 2.05 13.19 -24.23
CA THR A 135 2.20 14.64 -24.44
C THR A 135 1.20 15.42 -23.58
N PRO A 136 1.58 16.59 -23.04
CA PRO A 136 0.64 17.45 -22.31
C PRO A 136 -0.54 17.85 -23.19
N LEU A 137 -1.70 18.08 -22.58
CA LEU A 137 -2.91 18.50 -23.27
C LEU A 137 -3.27 19.94 -22.87
N GLU A 138 -3.77 20.69 -23.83
CA GLU A 138 -4.22 22.07 -23.59
C GLU A 138 -5.67 22.10 -23.10
N VAL A 139 -5.99 23.15 -22.33
CA VAL A 139 -7.36 23.45 -21.91
C VAL A 139 -8.23 23.61 -23.15
N GLY A 140 -9.42 23.01 -23.14
CA GLY A 140 -10.33 22.99 -24.28
C GLY A 140 -10.23 21.77 -25.18
N THR A 141 -9.24 20.90 -24.97
CA THR A 141 -9.18 19.65 -25.72
C THR A 141 -10.29 18.69 -25.27
N THR A 142 -11.04 18.10 -26.20
CA THR A 142 -11.96 17.00 -25.90
C THR A 142 -11.18 15.72 -25.64
N VAL A 143 -11.47 15.07 -24.52
CA VAL A 143 -10.87 13.81 -24.08
C VAL A 143 -11.95 12.77 -23.81
N LYS A 144 -11.56 11.49 -23.93
CA LYS A 144 -12.38 10.35 -23.52
C LYS A 144 -11.84 9.76 -22.22
N VAL A 145 -12.75 9.43 -21.31
CA VAL A 145 -12.47 8.81 -20.00
C VAL A 145 -13.17 7.46 -19.92
N SER A 146 -12.44 6.40 -19.58
CA SER A 146 -13.04 5.07 -19.43
C SER A 146 -13.94 5.00 -18.19
N ILE A 147 -15.17 4.52 -18.36
CA ILE A 147 -16.11 4.31 -17.26
C ILE A 147 -15.95 2.88 -16.71
N PRO A 148 -15.73 2.70 -15.40
CA PRO A 148 -15.69 1.38 -14.79
C PRO A 148 -16.99 0.61 -15.02
N ASP A 149 -16.88 -0.72 -15.17
CA ASP A 149 -18.06 -1.55 -15.45
C ASP A 149 -19.16 -1.41 -14.38
N VAL A 150 -18.80 -1.19 -13.11
CA VAL A 150 -19.75 -1.01 -11.99
C VAL A 150 -20.62 0.23 -12.16
N ASP A 151 -20.06 1.29 -12.73
CA ASP A 151 -20.72 2.58 -12.95
C ASP A 151 -21.43 2.64 -14.30
N ARG A 152 -21.16 1.68 -15.19
CA ARG A 152 -21.70 1.65 -16.55
C ARG A 152 -23.05 0.95 -16.63
N ALA A 153 -24.12 1.71 -16.91
CA ALA A 153 -25.45 1.20 -17.20
C ALA A 153 -25.52 0.34 -18.48
N ARG A 154 -26.61 -0.43 -18.60
CA ARG A 154 -26.80 -1.33 -19.75
C ARG A 154 -27.00 -0.51 -21.02
N GLY A 155 -26.17 -0.78 -22.02
CA GLY A 155 -26.19 -0.06 -23.29
C GLY A 155 -25.47 1.29 -23.24
N SER A 156 -24.95 1.72 -22.08
CA SER A 156 -24.14 2.94 -21.99
C SER A 156 -22.79 2.79 -22.69
N PRO A 157 -22.23 3.89 -23.22
CA PRO A 157 -20.90 3.87 -23.82
C PRO A 157 -19.84 3.47 -22.80
N ARG A 158 -18.73 2.88 -23.27
CA ARG A 158 -17.59 2.51 -22.43
C ARG A 158 -16.80 3.72 -21.95
N ASN A 159 -16.85 4.81 -22.73
CA ASN A 159 -16.09 6.01 -22.47
C ASN A 159 -17.05 7.20 -22.38
N LEU A 160 -16.77 8.11 -21.44
CA LEU A 160 -17.38 9.42 -21.32
C LEU A 160 -16.56 10.43 -22.14
N LEU A 161 -17.22 11.30 -22.90
CA LEU A 161 -16.57 12.45 -23.53
C LEU A 161 -16.63 13.64 -22.57
N ALA A 162 -15.50 14.33 -22.41
CA ALA A 162 -15.38 15.50 -21.56
C ALA A 162 -14.34 16.47 -22.13
N VAL A 163 -14.37 17.72 -21.71
CA VAL A 163 -13.41 18.77 -22.09
C VAL A 163 -12.53 19.09 -20.91
N ILE A 164 -11.25 19.37 -21.17
CA ILE A 164 -10.35 19.86 -20.13
C ILE A 164 -10.71 21.31 -19.81
N THR A 165 -11.12 21.57 -18.56
CA THR A 165 -11.49 22.92 -18.09
C THR A 165 -10.30 23.63 -17.47
N GLN A 166 -9.53 22.95 -16.64
CA GLN A 166 -8.41 23.52 -15.88
C GLN A 166 -7.30 22.47 -15.72
N VAL A 167 -6.06 22.93 -15.56
CA VAL A 167 -4.89 22.10 -15.26
C VAL A 167 -4.24 22.64 -13.98
N GLU A 168 -4.14 21.80 -12.96
CA GLU A 168 -3.55 22.12 -11.65
C GLU A 168 -2.52 21.04 -11.31
N ASP A 169 -1.26 21.40 -11.04
CA ASP A 169 -0.20 20.47 -10.61
C ASP A 169 -0.09 19.17 -11.44
N ASP A 170 -0.07 19.28 -12.78
CA ASP A 170 -0.06 18.15 -13.75
C ASP A 170 -1.32 17.26 -13.75
N LEU A 171 -2.37 17.68 -13.04
CA LEU A 171 -3.68 17.05 -13.02
C LEU A 171 -4.70 17.86 -13.84
N TYR A 172 -5.62 17.15 -14.45
CA TYR A 172 -6.60 17.70 -15.39
C TYR A 172 -8.00 17.65 -14.78
N LYS A 173 -8.65 18.81 -14.72
CA LYS A 173 -10.05 18.93 -14.37
C LYS A 173 -10.90 18.82 -15.63
N LEU A 174 -11.91 17.96 -15.58
CA LEU A 174 -12.75 17.65 -16.74
C LEU A 174 -14.16 18.17 -16.56
N GLY A 175 -14.72 18.76 -17.61
CA GLY A 175 -16.09 19.25 -17.67
C GLY A 175 -16.89 18.54 -18.74
N THR A 176 -18.16 18.27 -18.43
CA THR A 176 -19.17 17.84 -19.41
C THR A 176 -20.29 18.87 -19.46
N GLU A 177 -21.21 18.72 -20.41
CA GLU A 177 -22.40 19.58 -20.52
C GLU A 177 -23.22 19.64 -19.22
N ASN A 178 -23.15 18.57 -18.41
CA ASN A 178 -23.94 18.39 -17.20
C ASN A 178 -23.23 18.87 -15.92
N GLY A 179 -21.96 19.24 -15.98
CA GLY A 179 -21.19 19.65 -14.81
C GLY A 179 -19.69 19.36 -14.90
N ILE A 180 -18.96 19.87 -13.91
CA ILE A 180 -17.53 19.57 -13.72
C ILE A 180 -17.37 18.30 -12.90
N ILE A 181 -16.49 17.40 -13.34
CA ILE A 181 -16.18 16.16 -12.62
C ILE A 181 -15.31 16.50 -11.41
N LYS A 182 -15.76 16.09 -10.21
CA LYS A 182 -15.05 16.31 -8.93
C LYS A 182 -13.64 15.73 -8.88
N HIS A 183 -13.44 14.61 -9.56
CA HIS A 183 -12.17 13.89 -9.58
C HIS A 183 -11.20 14.52 -10.58
N LEU A 184 -9.96 14.74 -10.16
CA LEU A 184 -8.87 15.22 -11.00
C LEU A 184 -8.16 14.04 -11.69
N TYR A 185 -7.91 14.16 -12.99
CA TYR A 185 -7.35 13.06 -13.77
C TYR A 185 -5.87 13.26 -14.07
N THR A 186 -5.12 12.16 -14.05
CA THR A 186 -3.76 12.14 -14.59
C THR A 186 -3.79 12.01 -16.10
N ARG A 187 -2.73 12.48 -16.77
CA ARG A 187 -2.62 12.38 -18.23
C ARG A 187 -2.78 10.95 -18.78
N SER A 188 -2.38 9.93 -18.02
CA SER A 188 -2.48 8.51 -18.41
C SER A 188 -3.90 7.92 -18.36
N GLN A 189 -4.82 8.58 -17.68
CA GLN A 189 -6.21 8.12 -17.51
C GLN A 189 -7.16 8.68 -18.58
N ILE A 190 -6.67 9.64 -19.37
CA ILE A 190 -7.44 10.37 -20.37
C ILE A 190 -6.79 10.20 -21.74
N ASP A 191 -7.61 10.03 -22.75
CA ASP A 191 -7.15 9.96 -24.13
C ASP A 191 -7.72 11.14 -24.93
N PRO A 192 -6.90 11.93 -25.62
CA PRO A 192 -7.40 12.99 -26.48
C PRO A 192 -8.16 12.42 -27.68
N CYS A 193 -9.25 13.08 -28.03
CA CYS A 193 -9.94 12.87 -29.30
C CYS A 193 -9.26 13.71 -30.40
N LYS A 194 -9.26 13.21 -31.63
CA LYS A 194 -8.74 13.96 -32.79
C LYS A 194 -9.69 15.09 -33.22
N GLU A 195 -10.97 14.92 -32.92
CA GLU A 195 -12.05 15.85 -33.23
C GLU A 195 -12.60 16.43 -31.93
N CYS A 196 -12.96 17.71 -31.96
CA CYS A 196 -13.60 18.41 -30.85
C CYS A 196 -15.10 18.12 -30.88
N PHE A 197 -15.57 17.27 -29.97
CA PHE A 197 -16.99 16.90 -29.89
C PHE A 197 -17.78 17.73 -28.89
N VAL A 198 -17.09 18.40 -27.96
CA VAL A 198 -17.69 19.17 -26.88
C VAL A 198 -16.90 20.47 -26.76
N ASP A 199 -17.60 21.60 -26.78
CA ASP A 199 -17.01 22.92 -26.67
C ASP A 199 -16.86 23.36 -25.20
N LEU A 200 -15.86 24.18 -24.92
CA LEU A 200 -15.67 24.75 -23.57
C LEU A 200 -16.87 25.57 -23.09
N VAL A 201 -17.61 26.18 -24.02
CA VAL A 201 -18.74 27.07 -23.70
C VAL A 201 -19.98 26.29 -23.26
N SER A 202 -20.14 25.03 -23.68
CA SER A 202 -21.29 24.22 -23.30
C SER A 202 -21.15 23.55 -21.93
N VAL A 203 -19.99 23.69 -21.28
CA VAL A 203 -19.72 23.07 -19.97
C VAL A 203 -20.40 23.87 -18.86
N ASN A 204 -21.32 23.22 -18.14
CA ASN A 204 -21.92 23.80 -16.95
C ASN A 204 -20.89 23.87 -15.80
N THR A 205 -20.44 25.07 -15.46
CA THR A 205 -19.43 25.31 -14.43
C THR A 205 -20.00 25.36 -13.01
N GLU A 206 -21.33 25.46 -12.87
CA GLU A 206 -22.00 25.72 -11.60
C GLU A 206 -22.23 24.44 -10.77
N LYS A 207 -22.20 23.27 -11.43
CA LYS A 207 -22.50 21.99 -10.80
C LYS A 207 -21.29 21.06 -10.82
N GLU A 208 -20.92 20.57 -9.65
CA GLU A 208 -19.96 19.48 -9.51
C GLU A 208 -20.66 18.12 -9.51
N ILE A 209 -20.23 17.24 -10.39
CA ILE A 209 -20.79 15.89 -10.56
C ILE A 209 -19.70 14.82 -10.40
N THR A 210 -20.13 13.61 -10.05
CA THR A 210 -19.27 12.42 -10.05
C THR A 210 -19.21 11.79 -11.44
N LEU A 211 -18.18 10.97 -11.72
CA LEU A 211 -18.10 10.22 -12.98
C LEU A 211 -19.32 9.30 -13.20
N ARG A 212 -19.88 8.75 -12.11
CA ARG A 212 -21.11 7.94 -12.16
C ARG A 212 -22.33 8.75 -12.58
N GLU A 213 -22.51 9.95 -12.04
CA GLU A 213 -23.61 10.82 -12.42
C GLU A 213 -23.46 11.27 -13.88
N ALA A 214 -22.24 11.64 -14.28
CA ALA A 214 -21.92 11.96 -15.67
C ALA A 214 -22.25 10.80 -16.63
N ALA A 215 -21.85 9.58 -16.29
CA ALA A 215 -22.19 8.37 -17.05
C ALA A 215 -23.71 8.07 -17.07
N GLY A 216 -24.41 8.46 -15.99
CA GLY A 216 -25.85 8.33 -15.86
C GLY A 216 -26.62 9.26 -16.81
N PHE A 217 -26.16 10.50 -17.00
CA PHE A 217 -26.82 11.44 -17.90
C PHE A 217 -26.82 10.98 -19.36
N SER A 218 -25.75 10.32 -19.80
CA SER A 218 -25.67 9.75 -21.16
C SER A 218 -26.45 8.43 -21.33
N SER A 219 -27.06 7.92 -20.26
CA SER A 219 -27.71 6.61 -20.26
C SER A 219 -29.23 6.72 -20.31
N VAL A 220 -29.86 5.95 -21.19
CA VAL A 220 -31.33 5.88 -21.30
C VAL A 220 -31.96 5.21 -20.06
N THR A 221 -31.19 4.40 -19.33
CA THR A 221 -31.68 3.58 -18.20
C THR A 221 -31.20 4.06 -16.81
N GLY A 222 -30.56 5.22 -16.74
CA GLY A 222 -30.06 5.82 -15.49
C GLY A 222 -28.70 5.29 -15.03
N SER A 223 -28.20 5.79 -13.89
CA SER A 223 -26.80 5.65 -13.45
C SER A 223 -26.40 4.31 -12.82
N GLN A 224 -27.24 3.27 -12.88
CA GLN A 224 -27.00 2.02 -12.15
C GLN A 224 -26.57 0.87 -13.08
N GLY A 225 -25.26 0.59 -13.13
CA GLY A 225 -24.68 -0.50 -13.91
C GLY A 225 -25.19 -1.89 -13.53
N TYR A 226 -25.14 -2.21 -12.23
CA TYR A 226 -25.56 -3.50 -11.68
C TYR A 226 -26.21 -3.33 -10.30
N LYS A 227 -27.53 -3.57 -10.19
CA LYS A 227 -28.17 -3.82 -8.88
C LYS A 227 -27.92 -5.30 -8.52
N ARG A 228 -27.01 -5.57 -7.56
CA ARG A 228 -26.88 -6.91 -6.99
C ARG A 228 -28.05 -7.19 -6.07
N CYS A 229 -28.61 -8.38 -6.15
CA CYS A 229 -29.59 -8.83 -5.18
C CYS A 229 -28.87 -9.39 -3.95
N ASN A 230 -29.48 -9.23 -2.77
CA ASN A 230 -28.98 -9.85 -1.53
C ASN A 230 -29.37 -11.34 -1.42
N CYS A 231 -29.87 -11.97 -2.49
CA CYS A 231 -30.24 -13.38 -2.47
C CYS A 231 -28.98 -14.27 -2.44
N LYS A 232 -28.80 -15.05 -1.37
CA LYS A 232 -27.78 -16.11 -1.29
C LYS A 232 -28.25 -17.44 -1.87
N LEU A 233 -29.57 -17.63 -1.94
CA LEU A 233 -30.24 -18.81 -2.50
C LEU A 233 -31.04 -18.41 -3.76
N LYS A 234 -31.70 -19.37 -4.42
CA LYS A 234 -32.62 -19.11 -5.52
C LYS A 234 -33.66 -18.06 -5.09
N CYS A 235 -33.76 -16.92 -5.78
CA CYS A 235 -34.73 -15.89 -5.43
C CYS A 235 -36.14 -16.40 -5.75
N ARG A 236 -36.83 -16.93 -4.73
CA ARG A 236 -38.26 -17.29 -4.76
C ARG A 236 -39.13 -16.27 -4.03
N THR A 237 -38.56 -15.58 -3.05
CA THR A 237 -39.30 -14.70 -2.15
C THR A 237 -39.34 -13.26 -2.66
N ASN A 238 -40.38 -12.51 -2.24
CA ASN A 238 -40.52 -11.07 -2.50
C ASN A 238 -39.48 -10.20 -1.77
N LYS A 239 -38.51 -10.81 -1.07
CA LYS A 239 -37.39 -10.13 -0.41
C LYS A 239 -36.26 -9.77 -1.38
N CYS A 240 -36.36 -10.21 -2.64
CA CYS A 240 -35.39 -9.83 -3.67
C CYS A 240 -35.55 -8.35 -4.04
N ILE A 241 -34.46 -7.60 -3.98
CA ILE A 241 -34.39 -6.17 -4.35
C ILE A 241 -34.86 -5.95 -5.80
N CYS A 242 -34.55 -6.88 -6.71
CA CYS A 242 -34.99 -6.79 -8.11
C CYS A 242 -36.51 -6.82 -8.26
N ARG A 243 -37.23 -7.47 -7.32
CA ARG A 243 -38.70 -7.56 -7.31
C ARG A 243 -39.34 -6.44 -6.51
N LEU A 244 -38.74 -6.02 -5.39
CA LEU A 244 -39.23 -4.91 -4.56
C LEU A 244 -39.28 -3.59 -5.34
N GLU A 245 -38.25 -3.33 -6.14
CA GLU A 245 -38.13 -2.10 -6.90
C GLU A 245 -38.98 -2.11 -8.19
N GLY A 246 -39.62 -3.22 -8.55
CA GLY A 246 -40.49 -3.34 -9.75
C GLY A 246 -39.82 -3.11 -11.11
N ILE A 247 -38.52 -2.78 -11.14
CA ILE A 247 -37.85 -2.18 -12.32
C ILE A 247 -37.07 -3.20 -13.16
N LEU A 248 -36.70 -4.40 -12.67
CA LEU A 248 -35.78 -5.29 -13.38
C LEU A 248 -36.14 -6.77 -13.26
N LEU A 249 -36.43 -7.40 -14.40
CA LEU A 249 -36.35 -8.85 -14.58
C LEU A 249 -34.98 -9.35 -14.11
N CYS A 250 -34.99 -10.26 -13.16
CA CYS A 250 -33.79 -10.77 -12.51
C CYS A 250 -32.95 -11.58 -13.51
N ASN A 251 -31.65 -11.29 -13.63
CA ASN A 251 -30.76 -11.96 -14.59
C ASN A 251 -29.45 -12.40 -13.93
N SER A 252 -28.63 -13.17 -14.65
CA SER A 252 -27.38 -13.76 -14.15
C SER A 252 -26.37 -12.74 -13.59
N LYS A 253 -26.48 -11.45 -13.92
CA LYS A 253 -25.61 -10.39 -13.41
C LYS A 253 -26.03 -9.86 -12.03
N CYS A 254 -27.26 -10.13 -11.60
CA CYS A 254 -27.74 -9.79 -10.26
C CYS A 254 -27.36 -10.84 -9.21
N HIS A 255 -26.99 -12.06 -9.65
CA HIS A 255 -26.70 -13.21 -8.81
C HIS A 255 -25.22 -13.58 -8.90
N ASN A 256 -24.63 -13.98 -7.77
CA ASN A 256 -23.25 -14.45 -7.77
C ASN A 256 -23.10 -15.88 -8.34
N SER A 257 -24.11 -16.75 -8.20
CA SER A 257 -23.98 -18.17 -8.58
C SER A 257 -25.28 -18.88 -8.96
N MET A 258 -26.40 -18.64 -8.27
CA MET A 258 -27.66 -19.38 -8.51
C MET A 258 -28.63 -18.59 -9.40
N PRO A 259 -29.31 -19.23 -10.38
CA PRO A 259 -30.26 -18.56 -11.26
C PRO A 259 -31.52 -18.11 -10.51
N CYS A 260 -32.17 -17.06 -11.03
CA CYS A 260 -33.48 -16.62 -10.54
C CYS A 260 -34.59 -17.52 -11.08
N GLU A 261 -35.48 -17.98 -10.19
CA GLU A 261 -36.71 -18.69 -10.59
C GLU A 261 -37.92 -17.74 -10.68
N ASN A 262 -37.77 -16.48 -10.24
CA ASN A 262 -38.74 -15.41 -10.46
C ASN A 262 -38.46 -14.72 -11.81
N LYS A 263 -38.77 -15.43 -12.90
CA LYS A 263 -38.83 -14.83 -14.24
C LYS A 263 -40.05 -13.92 -14.36
#